data_AF-A0A7J9DYB2-F1
#
_entry.id   AF-A0A7J9DYB2-F1
#
_cell.length_a   1.000
_cell.length_b   1.000
_cell.length_c   1.000
_cell.angle_alpha   90.00
_cell.angle_beta   90.00
_cell.angle_gamma   90.00
#
_symmetry.space_group_name_H-M   'P 1'
#
loop_
_entity.id
_entity.type
_entity.pdbx_description
1 polymer ?
#
loop_
_entity_poly.entity_id
_entity_poly.type
_entity_poly.pdbx_seq_one_letter_code
_entity_poly.pdbx_strand_id
1 'polypeptide(L)'
;MREIIQFDAAFDIRNSRLVSGVVVWDQKAVIKASKSILHSNVSSLFVAEACACLEATKLGIEMSLGSVTIMGDSKIVINKCQTTVRDKLIIGAIIKEI
;
A
#
# COMPACT_ATOMS: atom_id res chain seq x y z
N MET A 1 -2.87 20.99 3.38
CA MET A 1 -3.77 20.37 2.39
C MET A 1 -3.65 18.87 2.52
N ARG A 2 -4.67 18.12 2.10
CA ARG A 2 -4.71 16.66 2.23
C ARG A 2 -4.70 16.01 0.86
N GLU A 3 -3.65 15.27 0.55
CA GLU A 3 -3.50 14.47 -0.66
C GLU A 3 -4.16 13.09 -0.50
N ILE A 4 -4.41 12.43 -1.63
CA ILE A 4 -4.93 11.06 -1.67
C ILE A 4 -3.88 10.18 -2.34
N ILE A 5 -3.57 9.03 -1.72
CA ILE A 5 -2.73 8.01 -2.31
C ILE A 5 -3.59 6.77 -2.47
N GLN A 6 -3.85 6.39 -3.73
CA GLN A 6 -4.53 5.15 -4.05
C GLN A 6 -3.50 4.05 -4.28
N PHE A 7 -3.81 2.84 -3.81
CA PHE A 7 -3.00 1.66 -4.07
C PHE A 7 -3.86 0.48 -4.51
N ASP A 8 -3.23 -0.42 -5.25
CA ASP A 8 -3.78 -1.72 -5.67
C ASP A 8 -2.63 -2.71 -5.93
N ALA A 9 -2.91 -4.02 -5.92
CA ALA A 9 -1.93 -5.05 -6.22
C ALA A 9 -2.45 -6.09 -7.21
N ALA A 10 -1.73 -6.26 -8.33
CA ALA A 10 -1.92 -7.41 -9.21
C ALA A 10 -1.04 -8.58 -8.72
N PHE A 11 -1.64 -9.72 -8.38
CA PHE A 11 -0.92 -10.92 -7.90
C PHE A 11 -0.94 -12.06 -8.92
N ASP A 12 0.25 -12.57 -9.27
CA ASP A 12 0.44 -13.77 -10.06
C ASP A 12 0.77 -14.95 -9.16
N ILE A 13 -0.24 -15.78 -8.91
CA ILE A 13 -0.14 -16.98 -8.08
C ILE A 13 0.83 -18.03 -8.66
N ARG A 14 0.97 -18.11 -9.99
CA ARG A 14 1.80 -19.15 -10.63
C ARG A 14 3.28 -18.88 -10.40
N ASN A 15 3.66 -17.61 -10.46
CA ASN A 15 5.04 -17.18 -10.29
C ASN A 15 5.34 -16.63 -8.88
N SER A 16 4.34 -16.60 -7.98
CA SER A 16 4.45 -16.02 -6.64
C SER A 16 5.02 -14.58 -6.69
N ARG A 17 4.47 -13.76 -7.57
CA ARG A 17 4.91 -12.38 -7.82
C ARG A 17 3.72 -11.43 -7.73
N LEU A 18 3.98 -10.18 -7.38
CA LEU A 18 2.97 -9.13 -7.47
C LEU A 18 3.54 -7.91 -8.20
N VAL A 19 2.65 -7.09 -8.75
CA VAL A 19 2.94 -5.69 -9.08
C VAL A 19 2.03 -4.81 -8.24
N SER A 20 2.62 -3.91 -7.46
CA SER A 20 1.88 -2.87 -6.74
C SER A 20 1.73 -1.67 -7.66
N GLY A 21 0.55 -1.07 -7.66
CA GLY A 21 0.26 0.20 -8.32
C GLY A 21 -0.07 1.24 -7.26
N VAL A 22 0.53 2.43 -7.38
CA VAL A 22 0.29 3.54 -6.48
C VAL A 22 0.10 4.82 -7.28
N VAL A 23 -0.91 5.62 -6.94
CA VAL A 23 -1.19 6.92 -7.58
C VAL A 23 -1.47 7.97 -6.52
N VAL A 24 -0.80 9.12 -6.65
CA VAL A 24 -0.94 10.28 -5.75
C VAL A 24 -1.74 11.37 -6.44
N TRP A 25 -2.83 11.79 -5.82
CA TRP A 25 -3.74 12.82 -6.28
C TRP A 25 -3.69 14.03 -5.35
N ASP A 26 -3.74 15.22 -5.92
CA ASP A 26 -4.03 16.44 -5.19
C ASP A 26 -5.55 16.66 -5.02
N GLN A 27 -5.92 17.72 -4.32
CA GLN A 27 -7.34 18.05 -4.06
C GLN A 27 -8.10 18.53 -5.31
N LYS A 28 -7.39 18.85 -6.39
CA LYS A 28 -7.96 19.23 -7.68
C LYS A 28 -8.07 18.03 -8.63
N ALA A 29 -7.92 16.81 -8.10
CA ALA A 29 -7.90 15.56 -8.87
C ALA A 29 -6.78 15.53 -9.93
N VAL A 30 -5.68 16.23 -9.69
CA VAL A 30 -4.48 16.18 -10.53
C VAL A 30 -3.53 15.12 -9.99
N ILE A 31 -3.01 14.28 -10.87
CA ILE A 31 -1.99 13.29 -10.52
C ILE A 31 -0.67 14.01 -10.26
N LYS A 32 -0.14 13.91 -9.05
CA LYS A 32 1.18 14.43 -8.68
C LYS A 32 2.30 13.41 -8.89
N ALA A 33 1.99 12.12 -8.73
CA ALA A 33 2.93 11.03 -8.92
C ALA A 33 2.19 9.71 -9.17
N SER A 34 2.86 8.78 -9.85
CA SER A 34 2.44 7.39 -9.92
C SER A 34 3.67 6.48 -9.89
N LYS A 35 3.51 5.28 -9.35
CA LYS A 35 4.59 4.30 -9.22
C LYS A 35 4.03 2.89 -9.39
N SER A 36 4.80 2.04 -10.04
CA SER A 36 4.55 0.60 -10.06
C SER A 36 5.79 -0.13 -9.61
N ILE A 37 5.64 -1.10 -8.69
CA ILE A 37 6.76 -1.88 -8.18
C ILE A 37 6.48 -3.37 -8.38
N LEU A 38 7.40 -4.08 -9.02
CA LEU A 38 7.37 -5.53 -9.12
C LEU A 38 8.02 -6.13 -7.86
N HIS A 39 7.31 -7.00 -7.16
CA HIS A 39 7.86 -7.79 -6.07
C HIS A 39 7.81 -9.29 -6.39
N SER A 40 8.85 -10.00 -5.98
CA SER A 40 8.96 -11.46 -6.10
C SER A 40 8.83 -12.14 -4.73
N ASN A 41 8.51 -13.43 -4.75
CA ASN A 41 8.39 -14.28 -3.56
C ASN A 41 7.25 -13.87 -2.62
N VAL A 42 6.13 -13.46 -3.22
CA VAL A 42 4.91 -13.07 -2.50
C VAL A 42 4.05 -14.30 -2.30
N SER A 43 3.68 -14.57 -1.05
CA SER A 43 3.03 -15.83 -0.66
C SER A 43 1.51 -15.85 -0.85
N SER A 44 0.86 -14.70 -1.02
CA SER A 44 -0.59 -14.63 -1.19
C SER A 44 -1.06 -13.29 -1.75
N LEU A 45 -2.29 -13.27 -2.30
CA LEU A 45 -2.99 -12.05 -2.69
C LEU A 45 -3.14 -11.05 -1.53
N PHE A 46 -3.40 -11.55 -0.32
CA PHE A 46 -3.52 -10.69 0.86
C PHE A 46 -2.19 -9.98 1.21
N VAL A 47 -1.08 -10.70 1.13
CA VAL A 47 0.26 -10.10 1.28
C VAL A 47 0.51 -9.10 0.15
N ALA A 48 0.01 -9.38 -1.05
CA ALA A 48 0.21 -8.48 -2.18
C ALA A 48 -0.44 -7.10 -1.95
N GLU A 49 -1.70 -7.09 -1.53
CA GLU A 49 -2.42 -5.88 -1.14
C GLU A 49 -1.74 -5.13 0.02
N ALA A 50 -1.28 -5.87 1.03
CA ALA A 50 -0.56 -5.26 2.15
C ALA A 50 0.77 -4.61 1.71
N CYS A 51 1.48 -5.23 0.75
CA CYS A 51 2.68 -4.65 0.15
C CYS A 51 2.37 -3.36 -0.64
N ALA A 52 1.29 -3.32 -1.43
CA ALA A 52 0.90 -2.10 -2.14
C ALA A 52 0.52 -0.96 -1.18
N CYS A 53 -0.19 -1.26 -0.08
CA CYS A 53 -0.48 -0.30 0.99
C CYS A 53 0.80 0.26 1.63
N LEU A 54 1.81 -0.60 1.86
CA LEU A 54 3.11 -0.20 2.37
C LEU A 54 3.84 0.73 1.39
N GLU A 55 3.88 0.40 0.11
CA GLU A 55 4.53 1.23 -0.92
C GLU A 55 3.84 2.60 -1.05
N ALA A 56 2.52 2.65 -0.93
CA ALA A 56 1.77 3.91 -0.86
C ALA A 56 2.15 4.76 0.36
N THR A 57 2.32 4.13 1.51
CA THR A 57 2.75 4.81 2.74
C THR A 57 4.17 5.38 2.59
N LYS A 58 5.11 4.57 2.09
CA LYS A 58 6.49 5.00 1.83
C LYS A 58 6.54 6.15 0.83
N LEU A 59 5.76 6.10 -0.24
CA LEU A 59 5.71 7.17 -1.23
C LEU A 59 5.20 8.49 -0.61
N GLY A 60 4.19 8.43 0.26
CA GLY A 60 3.71 9.61 0.98
C GLY A 60 4.78 10.27 1.86
N ILE A 61 5.60 9.44 2.53
CA ILE A 61 6.74 9.88 3.35
C ILE A 61 7.84 10.48 2.46
N GLU A 62 8.22 9.79 1.38
CA GLU A 62 9.25 10.22 0.42
C GLU A 62 8.90 11.59 -0.21
N MET A 63 7.62 11.79 -0.53
CA MET A 63 7.10 13.05 -1.05
C MET A 63 6.90 14.15 0.01
N SER A 64 7.23 13.87 1.29
CA SER A 64 7.06 14.79 2.42
C SER A 64 5.64 15.36 2.53
N LEU A 65 4.62 14.54 2.25
CA LEU A 65 3.23 14.97 2.29
C LEU A 65 2.74 15.14 3.73
N GLY A 66 2.28 16.35 4.07
CA GLY A 66 1.94 16.70 5.45
C GLY A 66 0.66 16.02 5.99
N SER A 67 -0.28 15.66 5.11
CA SER A 67 -1.49 14.92 5.49
C SER A 67 -2.00 14.13 4.30
N VAL A 68 -2.16 12.81 4.45
CA VAL A 68 -2.56 11.93 3.35
C VAL A 68 -3.78 11.08 3.71
N THR A 69 -4.57 10.72 2.70
CA THR A 69 -5.52 9.60 2.78
C THR A 69 -4.98 8.46 1.95
N ILE A 70 -4.69 7.33 2.58
CA ILE A 70 -4.33 6.11 1.85
C ILE A 70 -5.62 5.33 1.59
N MET A 71 -5.88 5.00 0.32
CA MET A 71 -7.08 4.32 -0.14
C MET A 71 -6.70 3.07 -0.93
N GLY A 72 -7.38 1.96 -0.65
CA GLY A 72 -7.36 0.73 -1.44
C GLY A 72 -8.75 0.12 -1.46
N ASP A 73 -8.91 -1.04 -2.10
CA ASP A 73 -10.17 -1.78 -2.18
C ASP A 73 -10.22 -2.97 -1.20
N SER A 74 -9.05 -3.45 -0.74
CA SER A 74 -8.93 -4.54 0.20
C SER A 74 -9.37 -4.16 1.62
N LYS A 75 -10.64 -4.44 1.92
CA LYS A 75 -11.24 -4.20 3.25
C LYS A 75 -10.45 -4.84 4.40
N ILE A 76 -9.85 -6.01 4.18
CA ILE A 76 -9.05 -6.69 5.23
C ILE A 76 -7.80 -5.88 5.54
N VAL A 77 -7.08 -5.41 4.52
CA VAL A 77 -5.87 -4.58 4.70
C VAL A 77 -6.21 -3.24 5.34
N ILE A 78 -7.26 -2.57 4.85
CA ILE A 78 -7.74 -1.29 5.41
C ILE A 78 -8.09 -1.45 6.89
N ASN A 79 -8.89 -2.46 7.23
CA ASN A 79 -9.26 -2.71 8.61
C ASN A 79 -8.03 -2.97 9.47
N LYS A 80 -7.03 -3.72 8.98
CA LYS A 80 -5.80 -4.02 9.71
C LYS A 80 -5.01 -2.75 10.04
N CYS A 81 -4.82 -1.88 9.05
CA CYS A 81 -4.11 -0.61 9.21
C CYS A 81 -4.82 0.36 10.17
N GLN A 82 -6.14 0.23 10.33
CA GLN A 82 -6.93 1.06 11.25
C GLN A 82 -6.95 0.53 12.70
N THR A 83 -6.52 -0.72 12.95
CA THR A 83 -6.49 -1.25 14.32
C THR A 83 -5.28 -0.75 15.09
N THR A 84 -5.46 -0.41 16.37
CA THR A 84 -4.36 -0.04 17.29
C THR A 84 -3.74 -1.26 17.98
N VAL A 85 -4.23 -2.46 17.71
CA VAL A 85 -3.76 -3.72 18.32
C VAL A 85 -2.60 -4.27 17.51
N ARG A 86 -1.42 -4.36 18.15
CA ARG A 86 -0.20 -4.89 17.51
C ARG A 86 -0.42 -6.33 17.05
N ASP A 87 -0.17 -6.57 15.77
CA ASP A 87 -0.49 -7.82 15.11
C ASP A 87 0.44 -8.98 15.50
N LYS A 88 -0.13 -10.15 15.78
CA LYS A 88 0.59 -11.41 16.05
C LYS A 88 0.79 -12.27 14.79
N LEU A 89 0.19 -11.88 13.67
CA LEU A 89 0.33 -12.53 12.36
C LEU A 89 1.07 -11.63 11.36
N ILE A 90 1.64 -12.28 10.35
CA ILE A 90 2.70 -11.88 9.38
C ILE A 90 2.65 -10.43 8.84
N ILE A 91 1.50 -9.73 8.85
CA ILE A 91 1.45 -8.29 8.55
C ILE A 91 2.26 -7.46 9.56
N GLY A 92 2.20 -7.79 10.85
CA GLY A 92 3.04 -7.13 11.86
C GLY A 92 4.54 -7.35 11.65
N ALA A 93 4.93 -8.40 10.91
CA ALA A 93 6.33 -8.65 10.52
C ALA A 93 6.73 -7.82 9.29
N ILE A 94 5.82 -7.61 8.34
CA ILE A 94 6.02 -6.68 7.19
C ILE A 94 6.02 -5.22 7.68
N ILE A 95 5.24 -4.89 8.71
CA ILE A 95 5.22 -3.57 9.37
C ILE A 95 6.44 -3.36 10.29
N LYS A 96 7.13 -4.42 10.74
CA LYS A 96 8.34 -4.30 11.58
C LYS A 96 9.58 -3.81 10.82
N GLU A 97 9.52 -3.73 9.48
CA GLU A 97 10.51 -3.03 8.65
C GLU A 97 10.06 -1.59 8.27
N ILE A 98 9.10 -1.03 9.01
CA ILE A 98 8.78 0.42 9.01
C ILE A 98 9.35 1.06 10.27
#